data_AF-A0A1M7YHE8-F1
#
_entry.id   AF-A0A1M7YHE8-F1
#
_cell.length_a   1.000
_cell.length_b   1.000
_cell.length_c   1.000
_cell.angle_alpha   90.00
_cell.angle_beta   90.00
_cell.angle_gamma   90.00
#
_symmetry.space_group_name_H-M   'P 1'
#
loop_
_entity.id
_entity.type
_entity.pdbx_description
1 polymer ?
#
loop_
_entity_poly.entity_id
_entity_poly.type
_entity_poly.pdbx_seq_one_letter_code
_entity_poly.pdbx_strand_id
1 'polypeptide(L)'
;MDIEEFARTSRLTRKILRWMVRKKVVENPLTEEDLAGLRLLEKIWGKSEMIRLQLAKYSKARRLQLLTSPDFETKWERYAYTRFSNLESGVRLPMKQLINELELTFGFIFTRPHIKRLYKVKQKVYNKRKAIAKSDMLGV
;
A
#
# COMPACT_ATOMS: atom_id res chain seq x y z
N MET A 1 -22.50 -7.56 -16.65
CA MET A 1 -21.03 -7.56 -16.79
C MET A 1 -20.43 -7.53 -15.39
N ASP A 2 -19.51 -8.44 -15.08
CA ASP A 2 -18.79 -8.42 -13.79
C ASP A 2 -17.42 -7.71 -13.91
N ILE A 3 -16.75 -7.48 -12.77
CA ILE A 3 -15.45 -6.81 -12.77
C ILE A 3 -14.33 -7.61 -13.46
N GLU A 4 -14.43 -8.94 -13.52
CA GLU A 4 -13.41 -9.78 -14.15
C GLU A 4 -13.56 -9.76 -15.68
N GLU A 5 -14.80 -9.71 -16.17
CA GLU A 5 -15.16 -9.50 -17.57
C GLU A 5 -14.73 -8.11 -18.04
N PHE A 6 -15.06 -7.05 -17.29
CA PHE A 6 -14.65 -5.68 -17.60
C PHE A 6 -13.11 -5.52 -17.64
N ALA A 7 -12.39 -6.17 -16.70
CA ALA A 7 -10.92 -6.12 -16.65
C ALA A 7 -10.23 -6.72 -17.88
N ARG A 8 -10.90 -7.57 -18.67
CA ARG A 8 -10.29 -8.20 -19.86
C ARG A 8 -10.14 -7.22 -21.01
N THR A 9 -11.01 -6.22 -21.08
CA THR A 9 -11.07 -5.25 -22.18
C THR A 9 -10.66 -3.85 -21.75
N SER A 10 -10.42 -3.63 -20.45
CA SER A 10 -10.08 -2.32 -19.90
C SER A 10 -8.61 -2.19 -19.49
N ARG A 11 -8.08 -0.96 -19.54
CA ARG A 11 -6.79 -0.57 -18.94
C ARG A 11 -6.81 -0.58 -17.41
N LEU A 12 -7.99 -0.64 -16.80
CA LEU A 12 -8.14 -0.76 -15.34
C LEU A 12 -7.83 -2.20 -14.90
N THR A 13 -6.71 -2.37 -14.18
CA THR A 13 -6.29 -3.70 -13.72
C THR A 13 -7.29 -4.32 -12.74
N ARG A 14 -7.35 -5.66 -12.70
CA ARG A 14 -8.14 -6.44 -11.73
C ARG A 14 -7.92 -5.99 -10.28
N LYS A 15 -6.67 -5.63 -9.92
CA LYS A 15 -6.34 -5.15 -8.56
C LYS A 15 -7.12 -3.89 -8.20
N ILE A 16 -7.24 -2.95 -9.14
CA ILE A 16 -7.95 -1.68 -8.94
C ILE A 16 -9.45 -1.94 -8.80
N LEU A 17 -10.04 -2.73 -9.70
CA LEU A 17 -11.48 -3.02 -9.67
C LEU A 17 -11.88 -3.77 -8.39
N ARG A 18 -11.09 -4.77 -7.97
CA ARG A 18 -11.31 -5.44 -6.67
C ARG A 18 -11.16 -4.48 -5.49
N TRP A 19 -10.27 -3.49 -5.58
CA TRP A 19 -10.17 -2.45 -4.56
C TRP A 19 -11.42 -1.56 -4.55
N MET A 20 -11.94 -1.18 -5.71
CA MET A 20 -13.18 -0.37 -5.84
C MET A 20 -14.38 -1.09 -5.23
N VAL A 21 -14.58 -2.38 -5.55
CA VAL A 21 -15.66 -3.20 -4.96
C VAL A 21 -15.51 -3.31 -3.44
N ARG A 22 -14.31 -3.62 -2.94
CA ARG A 22 -14.04 -3.66 -1.49
C ARG A 22 -14.30 -2.33 -0.80
N LYS A 23 -14.21 -1.22 -1.53
CA LYS A 23 -14.47 0.14 -1.03
C LYS A 23 -15.88 0.63 -1.34
N LYS A 24 -16.74 -0.20 -1.93
CA LYS A 24 -18.11 0.16 -2.36
C LYS A 24 -18.13 1.39 -3.28
N VAL A 25 -17.11 1.52 -4.12
CA VAL A 25 -17.02 2.57 -5.15
C VAL A 25 -17.80 2.15 -6.40
N VAL A 26 -17.85 0.84 -6.66
CA VAL A 26 -18.66 0.22 -7.72
C VAL A 26 -19.26 -1.08 -7.18
N GLU A 27 -20.37 -1.51 -7.76
CA GLU A 27 -20.99 -2.80 -7.45
C GLU A 27 -20.30 -3.95 -8.20
N ASN A 28 -20.62 -5.18 -7.80
CA ASN A 28 -20.26 -6.37 -8.57
C ASN A 28 -21.39 -7.42 -8.46
N PRO A 29 -22.22 -7.63 -9.50
CA PRO A 29 -22.07 -7.14 -10.88
C PRO A 29 -22.12 -5.62 -11.05
N LEU A 30 -21.47 -5.09 -12.10
CA LEU A 30 -21.44 -3.65 -12.38
C LEU A 30 -22.82 -3.15 -12.83
N THR A 31 -23.25 -2.03 -12.27
CA THR A 31 -24.44 -1.30 -12.74
C THR A 31 -24.14 -0.50 -14.00
N GLU A 32 -25.17 0.00 -14.68
CA GLU A 32 -24.99 0.90 -15.83
C GLU A 32 -24.26 2.20 -15.45
N GLU A 33 -24.51 2.72 -14.24
CA GLU A 33 -23.81 3.89 -13.71
C GLU A 33 -22.32 3.59 -13.49
N ASP A 34 -22.00 2.43 -12.90
CA ASP A 34 -20.62 1.98 -12.72
C ASP A 34 -19.90 1.86 -14.07
N LEU A 35 -20.55 1.27 -15.06
CA LEU A 35 -19.99 1.10 -16.40
C LEU A 35 -19.69 2.45 -17.07
N ALA A 36 -20.62 3.41 -16.97
CA ALA A 36 -20.41 4.76 -17.48
C ALA A 36 -19.21 5.45 -16.78
N GLY A 37 -19.15 5.36 -15.45
CA GLY A 37 -18.07 5.93 -14.64
C GLY A 37 -16.70 5.29 -14.94
N LEU A 38 -16.64 3.97 -15.03
CA LEU A 38 -15.41 3.24 -15.33
C LEU A 38 -14.88 3.54 -16.73
N ARG A 39 -15.76 3.62 -17.74
CA ARG A 39 -15.37 4.01 -19.11
C ARG A 39 -14.83 5.44 -19.16
N LEU A 40 -15.37 6.36 -18.38
CA LEU A 40 -14.83 7.71 -18.26
C LEU A 40 -13.45 7.69 -17.58
N LEU A 41 -13.33 6.98 -16.46
CA LEU A 41 -12.07 6.86 -15.73
C LEU A 41 -10.95 6.27 -16.59
N GLU A 42 -11.26 5.28 -17.43
CA GLU A 42 -10.30 4.65 -18.32
C GLU A 42 -9.63 5.63 -19.30
N LYS A 43 -10.36 6.67 -19.74
CA LYS A 43 -9.82 7.71 -20.64
C LYS A 43 -8.70 8.52 -19.99
N ILE A 44 -8.64 8.57 -18.67
CA ILE A 44 -7.68 9.37 -17.90
C ILE A 44 -6.71 8.51 -17.08
N TRP A 45 -7.02 7.23 -16.90
CA TRP A 45 -6.23 6.33 -16.06
C TRP A 45 -4.80 6.16 -16.58
N GLY A 46 -3.82 6.30 -15.68
CA GLY A 46 -2.40 6.12 -16.00
C GLY A 46 -1.75 7.27 -16.78
N LYS A 47 -2.50 8.32 -17.18
CA LYS A 47 -1.90 9.48 -17.86
C LYS A 47 -1.01 10.27 -16.92
N SER A 48 0.20 10.61 -17.38
CA SER A 48 1.24 11.20 -16.54
C SER A 48 0.84 12.57 -15.97
N GLU A 49 0.09 13.34 -16.75
CA GLU A 49 -0.45 14.66 -16.42
C GLU A 49 -1.46 14.52 -15.27
N MET A 50 -2.36 13.55 -15.36
CA MET A 50 -3.36 13.28 -14.33
C MET A 50 -2.72 12.81 -13.03
N ILE A 51 -1.72 11.92 -13.12
CA ILE A 51 -0.96 11.47 -11.94
C ILE A 51 -0.24 12.65 -11.28
N ARG A 52 0.39 13.54 -12.07
CA ARG A 52 1.06 14.74 -11.55
C ARG A 52 0.08 15.67 -10.84
N LEU A 53 -1.09 15.94 -11.44
CA LEU A 53 -2.14 16.76 -10.83
C LEU A 53 -2.66 16.15 -9.52
N GLN A 54 -2.91 14.84 -9.48
CA GLN A 54 -3.34 14.14 -8.26
C GLN A 54 -2.29 14.19 -7.14
N LEU A 55 -1.00 14.16 -7.50
CA LEU A 55 0.11 14.21 -6.56
C LEU A 55 0.52 15.63 -6.16
N ALA A 56 0.10 16.66 -6.88
CA ALA A 56 0.52 18.05 -6.67
C ALA A 56 0.21 18.57 -5.27
N LYS A 57 -0.88 18.08 -4.64
CA LYS A 57 -1.27 18.43 -3.27
C LYS A 57 -0.34 17.88 -2.18
N TYR A 58 0.62 17.02 -2.53
CA TYR A 58 1.54 16.40 -1.57
C TYR A 58 2.94 17.00 -1.68
N SER A 59 3.61 17.15 -0.52
CA SER A 59 5.02 17.57 -0.47
C SER A 59 5.92 16.59 -1.25
N LYS A 60 7.11 17.06 -1.67
CA LYS A 60 8.11 16.19 -2.35
C LYS A 60 8.40 14.93 -1.54
N ALA A 61 8.62 15.08 -0.23
CA ALA A 61 8.85 13.96 0.69
C ALA A 61 7.67 12.97 0.70
N ARG A 62 6.44 13.48 0.75
CA ARG A 62 5.24 12.63 0.74
C ARG A 62 5.03 11.91 -0.60
N ARG A 63 5.30 12.58 -1.73
CA ARG A 63 5.26 11.96 -3.06
C ARG A 63 6.25 10.80 -3.17
N LEU A 64 7.49 11.01 -2.73
CA LEU A 64 8.51 9.95 -2.71
C LEU A 64 8.10 8.80 -1.78
N GLN A 65 7.51 9.11 -0.63
CA GLN A 65 7.00 8.10 0.29
C GLN A 65 5.89 7.26 -0.34
N LEU A 66 4.94 7.85 -1.07
CA LEU A 66 3.87 7.12 -1.77
C LEU A 66 4.43 6.15 -2.83
N LEU A 67 5.53 6.52 -3.49
CA LEU A 67 6.17 5.69 -4.52
C LEU A 67 7.03 4.56 -3.95
N THR A 68 7.68 4.81 -2.81
CA THR A 68 8.71 3.91 -2.26
C THR A 68 8.25 3.08 -1.07
N SER A 69 7.11 3.44 -0.47
CA SER A 69 6.53 2.69 0.65
C SER A 69 5.69 1.54 0.12
N PRO A 70 5.79 0.34 0.72
CA PRO A 70 4.90 -0.75 0.35
C PRO A 70 3.44 -0.37 0.59
N ASP A 71 2.58 -0.81 -0.33
CA ASP A 71 1.12 -0.66 -0.27
C ASP A 71 0.54 -1.55 0.85
N PHE A 72 0.57 -1.05 2.09
CA PHE A 72 -0.02 -1.69 3.26
C PHE A 72 -1.47 -1.25 3.46
N GLU A 73 -2.35 -2.21 3.69
CA GLU A 73 -3.79 -1.97 3.72
C GLU A 73 -4.21 -1.21 4.99
N THR A 74 -3.57 -1.48 6.12
CA THR A 74 -4.00 -0.93 7.42
C THR A 74 -3.07 0.17 7.93
N LYS A 75 -3.61 1.00 8.84
CA LYS A 75 -2.82 2.05 9.51
C LYS A 75 -1.71 1.44 10.38
N TRP A 76 -2.00 0.34 11.08
CA TRP A 76 -1.04 -0.33 11.96
C TRP A 76 0.12 -0.99 11.20
N GLU A 77 -0.11 -1.51 9.99
CA GLU A 77 1.00 -2.02 9.15
C GLU A 77 1.94 -0.90 8.72
N ARG A 78 1.40 0.26 8.33
CA ARG A 78 2.19 1.44 7.97
C ARG A 78 2.98 1.98 9.15
N TYR A 79 2.36 1.97 10.33
CA TYR A 79 3.03 2.33 11.58
C TYR A 79 4.19 1.37 11.86
N ALA A 80 3.94 0.05 11.86
CA ALA A 80 4.97 -0.97 12.05
C ALA A 80 6.13 -0.81 11.05
N TYR A 81 5.83 -0.57 9.78
CA TYR A 81 6.84 -0.33 8.74
C TYR A 81 7.72 0.87 9.08
N THR A 82 7.10 1.97 9.50
CA THR A 82 7.80 3.20 9.89
C THR A 82 8.68 2.96 11.11
N ARG A 83 8.15 2.28 12.14
CA ARG A 83 8.89 1.94 13.35
C ARG A 83 10.13 1.10 13.05
N PHE A 84 10.00 0.04 12.26
CA PHE A 84 11.16 -0.77 11.86
C PHE A 84 12.15 -0.02 10.95
N SER A 85 11.66 0.86 10.08
CA SER A 85 12.51 1.61 9.13
C SER A 85 13.36 2.67 9.84
N ASN A 86 12.84 3.23 10.94
CA ASN A 86 13.51 4.27 11.72
C ASN A 86 14.35 3.70 12.88
N LEU A 87 14.56 2.38 12.95
CA LEU A 87 15.49 1.81 13.93
C LEU A 87 16.93 2.16 13.55
N GLU A 88 17.68 2.62 14.54
CA GLU A 88 19.12 2.83 14.42
C GLU A 88 19.85 1.55 13.97
N SER A 89 21.05 1.73 13.41
CA SER A 89 21.88 0.60 13.01
C SER A 89 22.28 -0.23 14.24
N GLY A 90 22.25 -1.55 14.12
CA GLY A 90 22.54 -2.47 15.24
C GLY A 90 21.39 -2.65 16.24
N VAL A 91 20.42 -1.73 16.31
CA VAL A 91 19.27 -1.85 17.22
C VAL A 91 18.24 -2.85 16.69
N ARG A 92 17.74 -3.70 17.59
CA ARG A 92 16.67 -4.68 17.30
C ARG A 92 15.41 -4.31 18.07
N LEU A 93 14.27 -4.31 17.37
CA LEU A 93 12.95 -4.22 17.98
C LEU A 93 12.33 -5.63 18.10
N PRO A 94 12.16 -6.16 19.32
CA PRO A 94 11.44 -7.41 19.53
C PRO A 94 10.00 -7.33 19.03
N MET A 95 9.52 -8.41 18.41
CA MET A 95 8.13 -8.46 17.90
C MET A 95 7.10 -8.29 19.01
N LYS A 96 7.35 -8.86 20.19
CA LYS A 96 6.47 -8.72 21.35
C LYS A 96 6.30 -7.25 21.75
N GLN A 97 7.41 -6.49 21.77
CA GLN A 97 7.38 -5.07 22.09
C GLN A 97 6.56 -4.28 21.05
N LEU A 98 6.78 -4.54 19.77
CA LEU A 98 6.00 -3.88 18.71
C LEU A 98 4.51 -4.22 18.78
N ILE A 99 4.17 -5.49 19.05
CA ILE A 99 2.77 -5.91 19.18
C ILE A 99 2.10 -5.15 20.32
N ASN A 100 2.71 -5.11 21.51
CA ASN A 100 2.19 -4.38 22.65
C ASN A 100 2.01 -2.88 22.34
N GLU A 101 3.01 -2.25 21.70
CA GLU A 101 2.95 -0.84 21.27
C GLU A 101 1.77 -0.59 20.32
N LEU A 102 1.55 -1.48 19.34
CA LEU A 102 0.45 -1.38 18.39
C LEU A 102 -0.91 -1.62 19.03
N GLU A 103 -1.03 -2.59 19.93
CA GLU A 103 -2.28 -2.87 20.64
C GLU A 103 -2.72 -1.65 21.47
N LEU A 104 -1.77 -1.02 22.18
CA LEU A 104 -2.00 0.21 22.92
C LEU A 104 -2.36 1.39 22.00
N THR A 105 -1.63 1.55 20.89
CA THR A 105 -1.81 2.70 19.98
C THR A 105 -3.12 2.62 19.19
N PHE A 106 -3.53 1.43 18.78
CA PHE A 106 -4.68 1.23 17.89
C PHE A 106 -5.92 0.67 18.59
N GLY A 107 -5.83 0.32 19.88
CA GLY A 107 -6.98 -0.07 20.71
C GLY A 107 -7.60 -1.41 20.33
N PHE A 108 -6.83 -2.37 19.80
CA PHE A 108 -7.34 -3.72 19.52
C PHE A 108 -6.24 -4.78 19.68
N ILE A 109 -6.66 -6.01 20.02
CA ILE A 109 -5.77 -7.15 20.24
C ILE A 109 -5.40 -7.81 18.90
N PHE A 110 -4.12 -8.07 18.71
CA PHE A 110 -3.61 -8.67 17.49
C PHE A 110 -3.84 -10.18 17.46
N THR A 111 -4.65 -10.63 16.49
CA THR A 111 -4.88 -12.05 16.22
C THR A 111 -3.70 -12.67 15.48
N ARG A 112 -3.64 -14.02 15.41
CA ARG A 112 -2.61 -14.74 14.64
C ARG A 112 -2.47 -14.24 13.18
N PRO A 113 -3.56 -13.98 12.42
CA PRO A 113 -3.47 -13.36 11.10
C PRO A 113 -2.79 -11.98 11.10
N HIS A 114 -3.09 -11.12 12.08
CA HIS A 114 -2.45 -9.80 12.20
C HIS A 114 -0.95 -9.94 12.47
N ILE A 115 -0.57 -10.83 13.39
CA ILE A 115 0.83 -11.10 13.71
C ILE A 115 1.60 -11.61 12.47
N LYS A 116 1.01 -12.53 11.70
CA LYS A 116 1.62 -13.04 10.45
C LYS A 116 1.87 -11.91 9.45
N ARG A 117 0.98 -10.93 9.36
CA ARG A 117 1.16 -9.73 8.53
C ARG A 117 2.28 -8.84 9.06
N LEU A 118 2.40 -8.63 10.38
CA LEU A 118 3.52 -7.87 10.97
C LEU A 118 4.88 -8.49 10.65
N TYR A 119 5.01 -9.82 10.66
CA TYR A 119 6.25 -10.47 10.23
C TYR A 119 6.57 -10.20 8.75
N LYS A 120 5.56 -10.15 7.87
CA LYS A 120 5.77 -9.73 6.46
C LYS A 120 6.20 -8.27 6.37
N VAL A 121 5.65 -7.38 7.21
CA VAL A 121 6.11 -5.98 7.29
C VAL A 121 7.58 -5.93 7.67
N LYS A 122 7.97 -6.63 8.74
CA LYS A 122 9.36 -6.74 9.20
C LYS A 122 10.27 -7.22 8.07
N GLN A 123 9.95 -8.34 7.44
CA GLN A 123 10.77 -8.90 6.36
C GLN A 123 10.98 -7.90 5.20
N LYS A 124 9.93 -7.18 4.79
CA LYS A 124 10.04 -6.14 3.74
C LYS A 124 11.00 -5.02 4.14
N VAL A 125 10.98 -4.56 5.39
CA VAL A 125 11.91 -3.53 5.88
C VAL A 125 13.34 -4.02 5.87
N TYR A 126 13.59 -5.22 6.38
CA TYR A 126 14.95 -5.78 6.45
C TYR A 126 15.53 -6.04 5.05
N ASN A 127 14.73 -6.52 4.11
CA ASN A 127 15.14 -6.67 2.71
C ASN A 127 15.49 -5.31 2.09
N LYS A 128 14.71 -4.26 2.36
CA LYS A 128 15.01 -2.90 1.90
C LYS A 128 16.31 -2.37 2.50
N ARG A 129 16.53 -2.53 3.81
CA ARG A 129 17.78 -2.13 4.48
C ARG A 129 18.99 -2.85 3.90
N LYS A 130 18.87 -4.16 3.63
CA LYS A 130 19.93 -4.95 2.99
C LYS A 130 20.24 -4.48 1.57
N ALA A 131 19.21 -4.12 0.79
CA ALA A 131 19.41 -3.58 -0.55
C ALA A 131 20.12 -2.23 -0.53
N ILE A 132 19.76 -1.34 0.39
CA ILE A 132 20.42 -0.04 0.58
C ILE A 132 21.89 -0.23 0.99
N ALA A 133 22.15 -1.03 2.03
CA ALA A 133 23.52 -1.32 2.46
C ALA A 133 24.39 -1.92 1.34
N LYS A 134 23.80 -2.73 0.45
CA LYS A 134 24.50 -3.26 -0.73
C LYS A 134 24.78 -2.18 -1.78
N SER A 135 23.87 -1.24 -2.01
CA SER A 135 24.09 -0.10 -2.91
C SER A 135 25.22 0.79 -2.38
N ASP A 136 25.16 1.12 -1.10
CA ASP A 136 26.16 1.96 -0.42
C ASP A 136 27.56 1.32 -0.47
N MET A 137 27.64 -0.01 -0.32
CA MET A 137 28.90 -0.77 -0.47
C MET A 137 29.45 -0.80 -1.90
N LEU A 138 28.58 -0.68 -2.91
CA LEU A 138 28.95 -0.73 -4.33
C LEU A 138 29.21 0.65 -4.93
N GLY A 139 29.03 1.73 -4.16
CA GLY A 139 29.26 3.10 -4.62
C GLY A 139 28.32 3.58 -5.74
N VAL A 140 27.11 2.99 -5.82
CA VAL A 140 26.05 3.35 -6.78
C VAL A 140 24.86 3.95 -6.06
#